data_AF-A0A7J5ZVT0-F1
#
_entry.id   AF-A0A7J5ZVT0-F1
#
_cell.length_a   1.000
_cell.length_b   1.000
_cell.length_c   1.000
_cell.angle_alpha   90.00
_cell.angle_beta   90.00
_cell.angle_gamma   90.00
#
_symmetry.space_group_name_H-M   'P 1'
#
loop_
_entity.id
_entity.type
_entity.pdbx_description
1 polymer ?
#
loop_
_entity_poly.entity_id
_entity_poly.type
_entity_poly.pdbx_seq_one_letter_code
_entity_poly.pdbx_strand_id
1 'polypeptide(L)'
;MEIRVFGLVLMLVLCVALPAEAQNWEAFKKKHIYLSMDERRCNDTIKDKGINSGDTCKIKNSFILATEDQVKAVCGKAGNPVGGNLRESNKPFIVVTCSLAGSNPCKYNGQKRTQCITIACENGYPVHYERERNC
;
A
#
# COMPACT_ATOMS: atom_id res chain seq x y z
N MET A 1 50.91 21.53 17.94
CA MET A 1 49.49 21.65 18.32
C MET A 1 48.89 22.77 17.47
N GLU A 2 48.40 22.45 16.28
CA GLU A 2 47.58 23.36 15.46
C GLU A 2 46.63 22.51 14.58
N ILE A 3 45.34 22.73 14.83
CA ILE A 3 44.17 22.67 13.93
C ILE A 3 44.22 21.65 12.79
N ARG A 4 43.59 20.49 13.01
CA ARG A 4 42.81 19.77 11.97
C ARG A 4 41.47 19.34 12.57
N VAL A 5 40.64 20.35 12.83
CA VAL A 5 39.20 20.16 12.98
C VAL A 5 38.65 19.71 11.63
N PHE A 6 37.55 18.96 11.67
CA PHE A 6 36.68 18.56 10.56
C PHE A 6 37.05 17.24 9.87
N GLY A 7 36.26 16.20 10.17
CA GLY A 7 36.17 15.07 9.25
C GLY A 7 35.35 13.87 9.70
N LEU A 8 35.05 13.69 10.99
CA LEU A 8 34.44 12.42 11.45
C LEU A 8 33.36 12.57 12.52
N VAL A 9 32.67 13.72 12.57
CA VAL A 9 31.40 13.86 13.29
C VAL A 9 30.31 14.18 12.28
N LEU A 10 29.84 13.15 11.59
CA LEU A 10 28.44 12.88 11.23
C LEU A 10 28.47 11.70 10.24
N MET A 11 28.55 10.47 10.76
CA MET A 11 27.86 9.38 10.08
C MET A 11 26.37 9.70 10.20
N LEU A 12 25.90 10.61 9.34
CA LEU A 12 24.49 10.78 9.04
C LEU A 12 24.04 9.40 8.59
N VAL A 13 23.34 8.74 9.50
CA VAL A 13 22.44 7.65 9.18
C VAL A 13 21.48 8.23 8.15
N LEU A 14 21.82 8.10 6.87
CA LEU A 14 20.87 8.15 5.78
C LEU A 14 19.98 6.91 5.95
N CYS A 15 19.14 6.92 6.99
CA CYS A 15 17.80 6.39 6.88
C CYS A 15 17.07 7.28 5.88
N VAL A 16 17.45 7.18 4.60
CA VAL A 16 16.49 7.40 3.54
C VAL A 16 15.51 6.26 3.74
N ALA A 17 14.50 6.51 4.57
CA ALA A 17 13.23 5.86 4.37
C ALA A 17 12.92 6.14 2.90
N LEU A 18 13.16 5.15 2.04
CA LEU A 18 12.68 5.17 0.67
C LEU A 18 11.23 5.65 0.79
N PRO A 19 10.84 6.77 0.15
CA PRO A 19 9.46 7.20 0.22
C PRO A 19 8.65 6.03 -0.31
N ALA A 20 7.95 5.35 0.60
CA ALA A 20 7.08 4.24 0.28
C ALA A 20 5.98 4.83 -0.59
N GLU A 21 6.21 4.84 -1.92
CA GLU A 21 5.45 5.54 -2.97
C GLU A 21 4.26 6.31 -2.38
N ALA A 22 4.52 7.51 -1.83
CA ALA A 22 3.45 8.33 -1.28
C ALA A 22 2.55 8.69 -2.46
N GLN A 23 1.35 8.11 -2.47
CA GLN A 23 0.40 8.27 -3.56
C GLN A 23 -0.67 9.24 -3.16
N ASN A 24 -1.17 10.05 -4.09
CA ASN A 24 -2.40 10.79 -3.82
C ASN A 24 -3.61 9.83 -3.77
N TRP A 25 -4.75 10.36 -3.34
CA TRP A 25 -5.99 9.58 -3.22
C TRP A 25 -6.39 8.89 -4.53
N GLU A 26 -6.27 9.56 -5.68
CA GLU A 26 -6.63 8.96 -6.97
C GLU A 26 -5.78 7.73 -7.31
N ALA A 27 -4.47 7.82 -7.08
CA ALA A 27 -3.56 6.70 -7.28
C ALA A 27 -3.87 5.55 -6.30
N PHE A 28 -4.16 5.85 -5.03
CA PHE A 28 -4.60 4.84 -4.07
C PHE A 28 -5.86 4.12 -4.55
N LYS A 29 -6.90 4.87 -4.98
CA LYS A 29 -8.15 4.30 -5.48
C LYS A 29 -7.91 3.36 -6.65
N LYS A 30 -7.15 3.84 -7.63
CA LYS A 30 -6.80 3.09 -8.83
C LYS A 30 -6.14 1.76 -8.47
N LYS A 31 -5.19 1.75 -7.53
CA LYS A 31 -4.43 0.55 -7.16
C LYS A 31 -5.16 -0.38 -6.18
N HIS A 32 -5.98 0.17 -5.28
CA HIS A 32 -6.42 -0.56 -4.08
C HIS A 32 -7.93 -0.66 -3.88
N ILE A 33 -8.77 0.02 -4.66
CA ILE A 33 -10.23 -0.06 -4.48
C ILE A 33 -10.86 -0.63 -5.74
N TYR A 34 -11.48 -1.80 -5.61
CA TYR A 34 -12.24 -2.41 -6.70
C TYR A 34 -13.28 -3.38 -6.13
N LEU A 35 -14.53 -2.91 -6.04
CA LEU A 35 -15.64 -3.64 -5.42
C LEU A 35 -15.90 -5.01 -6.08
N SER A 36 -15.74 -5.11 -7.39
CA SER A 36 -15.98 -6.31 -8.19
C SER A 36 -14.71 -7.13 -8.45
N MET A 37 -13.65 -6.93 -7.66
CA MET A 37 -12.43 -7.72 -7.80
C MET A 37 -12.69 -9.19 -7.50
N ASP A 38 -12.03 -10.06 -8.28
CA ASP A 38 -12.05 -11.51 -8.13
C ASP A 38 -10.60 -12.02 -8.15
N GLU A 39 -10.28 -12.98 -7.28
CA GLU A 39 -8.91 -13.51 -7.15
C GLU A 39 -8.36 -14.14 -8.45
N ARG A 40 -9.23 -14.58 -9.37
CA ARG A 40 -8.82 -15.15 -10.67
C ARG A 40 -8.47 -14.07 -11.68
N ARG A 41 -8.79 -12.81 -11.41
CA ARG A 41 -8.61 -11.67 -12.32
C ARG A 41 -7.40 -10.80 -12.01
N CYS A 42 -6.48 -11.26 -11.15
CA CYS A 42 -5.29 -10.49 -10.77
C CYS A 42 -4.46 -10.04 -11.97
N ASN A 43 -4.19 -10.93 -12.93
CA ASN A 43 -3.38 -10.63 -14.11
C ASN A 43 -3.99 -9.47 -14.93
N ASP A 44 -5.24 -9.65 -15.35
CA ASP A 44 -5.93 -8.69 -16.20
C ASP A 44 -6.15 -7.37 -15.46
N THR A 45 -6.58 -7.43 -14.20
CA THR A 45 -6.90 -6.22 -13.44
C THR A 45 -5.66 -5.36 -13.16
N ILE A 46 -4.53 -5.97 -12.79
CA ILE A 46 -3.27 -5.24 -12.58
C ILE A 46 -2.77 -4.61 -13.88
N LYS A 47 -2.92 -5.33 -15.00
CA LYS A 47 -2.55 -4.85 -16.34
C LYS A 47 -3.44 -3.69 -16.80
N ASP A 48 -4.77 -3.87 -16.75
CA ASP A 48 -5.76 -2.89 -17.22
C ASP A 48 -5.69 -1.60 -16.40
N LYS A 49 -5.40 -1.73 -15.09
CA LYS A 49 -5.18 -0.59 -14.21
C LYS A 49 -3.75 -0.04 -14.31
N GLY A 50 -2.86 -0.58 -15.14
CA GLY A 50 -1.48 -0.09 -15.29
C GLY A 50 -0.75 0.09 -13.95
N ILE A 51 -0.83 -0.93 -13.08
CA ILE A 51 -0.25 -0.89 -11.72
C ILE A 51 1.26 -1.21 -11.76
N ASN A 52 1.71 -1.95 -12.76
CA ASN A 52 3.13 -2.19 -13.02
C ASN A 52 3.83 -0.92 -13.52
N SER A 53 5.12 -0.82 -13.27
CA SER A 53 5.94 0.32 -13.69
C SER A 53 6.83 -0.09 -14.86
N GLY A 54 6.36 0.16 -16.09
CA GLY A 54 7.00 -0.37 -17.30
C GLY A 54 7.10 -1.90 -17.25
N ASP A 55 8.30 -2.44 -17.42
CA ASP A 55 8.59 -3.88 -17.35
C ASP A 55 8.72 -4.40 -15.90
N THR A 56 8.58 -3.53 -14.90
CA THR A 56 8.69 -3.91 -13.49
C THR A 56 7.34 -4.35 -12.93
N CYS A 57 7.22 -5.64 -12.60
CA CYS A 57 6.04 -6.19 -11.95
C CYS A 57 5.97 -5.78 -10.47
N LYS A 58 4.79 -5.34 -10.01
CA LYS A 58 4.57 -5.15 -8.56
C LYS A 58 4.63 -6.51 -7.87
N ILE A 59 5.38 -6.62 -6.77
CA ILE A 59 5.52 -7.89 -6.03
C ILE A 59 4.18 -8.32 -5.39
N LYS A 60 3.43 -7.34 -4.87
CA LYS A 60 2.17 -7.55 -4.17
C LYS A 60 1.25 -6.35 -4.41
N ASN A 61 -0.01 -6.61 -4.73
CA ASN A 61 -1.05 -5.58 -4.77
C ASN A 61 -2.34 -6.11 -4.15
N SER A 62 -2.89 -5.38 -3.19
CA SER A 62 -4.15 -5.75 -2.54
C SER A 62 -5.28 -4.85 -3.01
N PHE A 63 -6.43 -5.44 -3.34
CA PHE A 63 -7.66 -4.75 -3.68
C PHE A 63 -8.69 -4.94 -2.57
N ILE A 64 -9.23 -3.84 -2.08
CA ILE A 64 -10.29 -3.78 -1.08
C ILE A 64 -11.62 -3.81 -1.81
N LEU A 65 -12.45 -4.81 -1.51
CA LEU A 65 -13.79 -4.98 -2.07
C LEU A 65 -14.77 -4.16 -1.22
N ALA A 66 -14.66 -2.83 -1.30
CA ALA A 66 -15.53 -1.89 -0.61
C ALA A 66 -15.69 -0.58 -1.40
N THR A 67 -16.59 0.27 -0.95
CA THR A 67 -16.77 1.62 -1.52
C THR A 67 -15.65 2.57 -1.10
N GLU A 68 -15.41 3.60 -1.91
CA GLU A 68 -14.45 4.67 -1.60
C GLU A 68 -14.69 5.29 -0.22
N ASP A 69 -15.95 5.55 0.14
CA ASP A 69 -16.33 6.16 1.42
C ASP A 69 -16.03 5.26 2.62
N GLN A 70 -16.27 3.95 2.48
CA GLN A 70 -15.95 2.98 3.53
C GLN A 70 -14.44 2.92 3.78
N VAL A 71 -13.62 2.96 2.72
CA VAL A 71 -12.16 2.96 2.86
C VAL A 71 -11.66 4.30 3.40
N LYS A 72 -12.20 5.42 2.92
CA LYS A 72 -11.86 6.76 3.42
C LYS A 72 -12.18 6.93 4.90
N ALA A 73 -13.28 6.33 5.39
CA ALA A 73 -13.66 6.40 6.80
C ALA A 73 -12.60 5.83 7.77
N VAL A 74 -11.71 4.94 7.29
CA VAL A 74 -10.58 4.40 8.07
C VAL A 74 -9.60 5.51 8.46
N CYS A 75 -9.48 6.58 7.67
CA CYS A 75 -8.70 7.76 8.03
C CYS A 75 -9.33 8.61 9.14
N GLY A 76 -10.55 8.29 9.58
CA GLY A 76 -11.26 8.95 10.66
C GLY A 76 -11.68 7.96 11.74
N LYS A 77 -12.97 7.96 12.11
CA LYS A 77 -13.51 7.19 13.24
C LYS A 77 -13.52 5.67 13.03
N ALA A 78 -13.38 5.20 11.79
CA ALA A 78 -13.39 3.77 11.48
C ALA A 78 -12.01 3.12 11.51
N GLY A 79 -10.96 3.86 11.92
CA GLY A 79 -9.63 3.29 12.10
C GLY A 79 -8.92 3.78 13.37
N ASN A 80 -8.09 2.92 13.93
CA ASN A 80 -7.24 3.18 15.08
C ASN A 80 -5.83 3.60 14.64
N PRO A 81 -5.19 4.57 15.31
CA PRO A 81 -3.80 4.91 15.04
C PRO A 81 -2.87 3.74 15.41
N VAL A 82 -1.94 3.40 14.51
CA VAL A 82 -0.91 2.36 14.76
C VAL A 82 0.53 2.87 14.64
N GLY A 83 0.70 4.18 14.42
CA GLY A 83 2.00 4.86 14.35
C GLY A 83 2.09 5.81 13.16
N GLY A 84 2.72 6.98 13.35
CA GLY A 84 2.82 8.00 12.29
C GLY A 84 1.45 8.39 11.74
N ASN A 85 1.32 8.37 10.41
CA ASN A 85 0.05 8.62 9.71
C ASN A 85 -0.73 7.33 9.37
N LEU A 86 -0.32 6.18 9.92
CA LEU A 86 -0.98 4.89 9.69
C LEU A 86 -2.24 4.72 10.55
N ARG A 87 -3.29 4.22 9.91
CA ARG A 87 -4.57 3.86 10.49
C ARG A 87 -4.89 2.41 10.16
N GLU A 88 -5.29 1.67 11.16
CA GLU A 88 -5.81 0.32 10.99
C GLU A 88 -7.32 0.30 11.10
N SER A 89 -8.01 -0.37 10.18
CA SER A 89 -9.45 -0.50 10.19
C SER A 89 -9.98 -1.20 11.45
N ASN A 90 -11.02 -0.64 12.07
CA ASN A 90 -11.68 -1.23 13.24
C ASN A 90 -12.49 -2.51 12.91
N LYS A 91 -12.86 -2.68 11.64
CA LYS A 91 -13.60 -3.83 11.13
C LYS A 91 -12.86 -4.41 9.93
N PRO A 92 -12.92 -5.73 9.70
CA PRO A 92 -12.29 -6.34 8.54
C PRO A 92 -12.99 -5.94 7.24
N PHE A 93 -12.21 -5.95 6.17
CA PHE A 93 -12.66 -5.84 4.79
C PHE A 93 -12.46 -7.16 4.06
N ILE A 94 -13.25 -7.41 3.01
CA ILE A 94 -12.90 -8.42 2.02
C ILE A 94 -11.77 -7.84 1.15
N VAL A 95 -10.64 -8.55 1.11
CA VAL A 95 -9.44 -8.15 0.37
C VAL A 95 -9.06 -9.27 -0.58
N VAL A 96 -8.75 -8.92 -1.82
CA VAL A 96 -8.08 -9.80 -2.78
C VAL A 96 -6.61 -9.35 -2.88
N THR A 97 -5.72 -10.19 -2.39
CA THR A 97 -4.27 -9.99 -2.48
C THR A 97 -3.73 -10.71 -3.70
N CYS A 98 -3.15 -9.95 -4.63
CA CYS A 98 -2.46 -10.46 -5.82
C CYS A 98 -0.96 -10.49 -5.56
N SER A 99 -0.37 -11.68 -5.50
CA SER A 99 1.07 -11.89 -5.27
C SER A 99 1.75 -12.34 -6.55
N LEU A 100 2.89 -11.74 -6.86
CA LEU A 100 3.68 -12.07 -8.06
C LEU A 100 4.09 -13.54 -8.04
N ALA A 101 3.79 -14.24 -9.13
CA ALA A 101 4.09 -15.65 -9.36
C ALA A 101 5.05 -15.86 -10.55
N GLY A 102 5.17 -14.87 -11.45
CA GLY A 102 6.13 -14.86 -12.54
C GLY A 102 6.28 -13.44 -13.10
N SER A 103 7.46 -13.09 -13.61
CA SER A 103 7.77 -11.70 -13.97
C SER A 103 7.82 -11.41 -15.48
N ASN A 104 7.84 -12.41 -16.36
CA ASN A 104 7.89 -12.22 -17.81
C ASN A 104 7.02 -13.24 -18.56
N PRO A 105 5.75 -12.92 -18.88
CA PRO A 105 5.02 -11.72 -18.47
C PRO A 105 4.67 -11.74 -16.97
N CYS A 106 4.28 -10.60 -16.40
CA CYS A 106 3.79 -10.53 -15.02
C CYS A 106 2.57 -11.46 -14.83
N LYS A 107 2.69 -12.42 -13.92
CA LYS A 107 1.65 -13.37 -13.52
C LYS A 107 1.46 -13.30 -12.02
N TYR A 108 0.22 -13.42 -11.57
CA TYR A 108 -0.19 -13.21 -10.19
C TYR A 108 -1.09 -14.34 -9.73
N ASN A 109 -0.88 -14.76 -8.48
CA ASN A 109 -1.81 -15.59 -7.73
C ASN A 109 -2.67 -14.69 -6.85
N GLY A 110 -3.99 -14.81 -6.98
CA GLY A 110 -4.94 -14.10 -6.13
C GLY A 110 -5.34 -14.91 -4.91
N GLN A 111 -5.55 -14.23 -3.79
CA GLN A 111 -6.12 -14.81 -2.59
C GLN A 111 -7.15 -13.87 -1.97
N LYS A 112 -8.37 -14.36 -1.80
CA LYS A 112 -9.46 -13.63 -1.16
C LYS A 112 -9.54 -13.96 0.32
N ARG A 113 -9.51 -12.95 1.19
CA ARG A 113 -9.63 -13.10 2.65
C ARG A 113 -10.44 -11.96 3.25
N THR A 114 -10.92 -12.17 4.48
CA THR A 114 -11.54 -11.14 5.31
C THR A 114 -10.52 -10.71 6.36
N GLN A 115 -9.98 -9.50 6.25
CA GLN A 115 -8.83 -9.03 7.04
C GLN A 115 -8.92 -7.54 7.37
N CYS A 116 -8.25 -7.12 8.44
CA CYS A 116 -8.05 -5.70 8.74
C CYS A 116 -7.01 -5.14 7.79
N ILE A 117 -7.21 -3.89 7.36
CA ILE A 117 -6.26 -3.15 6.52
C ILE A 117 -5.55 -2.09 7.34
N THR A 118 -4.28 -1.88 7.07
CA THR A 118 -3.52 -0.72 7.53
C THR A 118 -3.25 0.18 6.33
N ILE A 119 -3.60 1.46 6.44
CA ILE A 119 -3.39 2.46 5.40
C ILE A 119 -2.71 3.70 5.99
N ALA A 120 -1.91 4.40 5.20
CA ALA A 120 -1.45 5.73 5.55
C ALA A 120 -2.48 6.77 5.11
N CYS A 121 -2.67 7.81 5.92
CA CYS A 121 -3.66 8.85 5.70
C CYS A 121 -3.02 10.24 5.71
N GLU A 122 -3.34 11.07 4.72
CA GLU A 122 -2.96 12.49 4.67
C GLU A 122 -4.20 13.34 4.47
N ASN A 123 -4.39 14.36 5.29
CA ASN A 123 -5.56 15.26 5.24
C ASN A 123 -6.92 14.53 5.20
N GLY A 124 -7.02 13.37 5.86
CA GLY A 124 -8.22 12.54 5.89
C GLY A 124 -8.43 11.63 4.67
N TYR A 125 -7.44 11.52 3.79
CA TYR A 125 -7.49 10.66 2.59
C TYR A 125 -6.46 9.54 2.66
N PRO A 126 -6.81 8.31 2.23
CA PRO A 126 -5.84 7.23 2.07
C PRO A 126 -4.81 7.58 0.98
N VAL A 127 -3.53 7.41 1.30
CA VAL A 127 -2.40 7.71 0.42
C VAL A 127 -1.42 6.54 0.24
N HIS A 128 -1.51 5.52 1.10
CA HIS A 128 -0.69 4.32 0.99
C HIS A 128 -1.40 3.11 1.58
N TYR A 129 -1.26 1.95 0.94
CA TYR A 129 -1.73 0.67 1.49
C TYR A 129 -0.52 -0.05 2.11
N GLU A 130 -0.47 -0.12 3.43
CA GLU A 130 0.66 -0.70 4.15
C GLU A 130 0.58 -2.23 4.12
N ARG A 131 -0.53 -2.80 4.61
CA ARG A 131 -0.72 -4.25 4.72
C ARG A 131 -2.15 -4.64 5.06
N GLU A 132 -2.46 -5.91 4.89
CA GLU A 132 -3.57 -6.60 5.56
C GLU A 132 -3.04 -7.53 6.66
N ARG A 133 -3.82 -7.70 7.74
CA ARG A 133 -3.58 -8.70 8.79
C ARG A 133 -4.88 -9.26 9.35
N ASN A 134 -4.77 -10.37 10.07
CA ASN A 134 -5.91 -10.85 10.84
C ASN A 134 -6.22 -9.83 11.95
N CYS A 135 -7.46 -9.34 11.93
CA CYS A 135 -8.13 -8.93 13.16
C CYS A 135 -8.44 -10.22 13.94
#